data_AF-A0A7S1GX46-F1
#
_entry.id   AF-A0A7S1GX46-F1
#
_cell.length_a   1.000
_cell.length_b   1.000
_cell.length_c   1.000
_cell.angle_alpha   90.00
_cell.angle_beta   90.00
_cell.angle_gamma   90.00
#
_symmetry.space_group_name_H-M   'P 1'
#
loop_
_entity.id
_entity.type
_entity.pdbx_description
1 polymer ?
#
loop_
_entity_poly.entity_id
_entity_poly.type
_entity_poly.pdbx_seq_one_letter_code
_entity_poly.pdbx_strand_id
1 'polypeptide(L)'
;MRDEIRLPAAVSTPQRPVPQLAELGSTEPQPLPGQPSATQRSQMDMAAELRQMRGLIEERFSSLAFMEKLQRQPVQARLTQKLLELGFSPALVRKLAESCPSDFRAGEPHEPADETAWAAHVLSRNLQTDEAAPALEDRGGVFALIGSTGVGKTTTTA
;
A
#
# COMPACT_ATOMS: atom_id res chain seq x y z
N MET A 1 -70.64 6.13 -67.32
CA MET A 1 -70.01 6.65 -66.09
C MET A 1 -70.52 5.80 -64.94
N ARG A 2 -69.63 5.04 -64.29
CA ARG A 2 -69.65 4.51 -62.90
C ARG A 2 -70.84 3.59 -62.51
N ASP A 3 -70.61 2.29 -62.37
CA ASP A 3 -70.09 1.57 -61.17
C ASP A 3 -71.21 1.29 -60.15
N GLU A 4 -71.79 0.09 -60.21
CA GLU A 4 -72.49 -0.51 -59.08
C GLU A 4 -71.74 -1.78 -58.67
N ILE A 5 -71.02 -1.63 -57.56
CA ILE A 5 -70.22 -2.66 -56.90
C ILE A 5 -71.17 -3.61 -56.18
N ARG A 6 -71.31 -4.82 -56.71
CA ARG A 6 -72.01 -5.94 -56.07
C ARG A 6 -71.07 -6.61 -55.06
N LEU A 7 -71.35 -6.45 -53.77
CA LEU A 7 -70.63 -7.13 -52.68
C LEU A 7 -70.87 -8.65 -52.73
N PRO A 8 -69.82 -9.50 -52.66
CA PRO A 8 -69.99 -10.92 -52.41
C PRO A 8 -69.98 -11.23 -50.90
N ALA A 9 -70.85 -12.16 -50.54
CA ALA A 9 -71.08 -12.68 -49.19
C ALA A 9 -69.85 -13.39 -48.60
N ALA A 10 -69.67 -13.25 -47.29
CA ALA A 10 -68.61 -13.89 -46.52
C ALA A 10 -68.79 -15.41 -46.47
N VAL A 11 -67.76 -16.15 -46.92
CA VAL A 11 -67.66 -17.60 -46.78
C VAL A 11 -66.87 -17.90 -45.51
N SER A 12 -67.51 -18.57 -44.54
CA SER A 12 -66.87 -19.05 -43.30
C SER A 12 -65.86 -20.16 -43.59
N THR A 13 -64.60 -19.97 -43.21
CA THR A 13 -63.57 -21.00 -43.18
C THR A 13 -63.55 -21.79 -41.85
N PRO A 14 -63.26 -23.09 -41.86
CA PRO A 14 -63.30 -23.95 -40.66
C PRO A 14 -62.09 -23.71 -39.74
N GLN A 15 -62.34 -23.58 -38.43
CA GLN A 15 -61.30 -23.49 -37.40
C GLN A 15 -60.54 -24.82 -37.27
N ARG A 16 -59.21 -24.74 -37.38
CA ARG A 16 -58.29 -25.85 -37.09
C ARG A 16 -58.16 -26.03 -35.57
N PRO A 17 -58.09 -27.26 -35.02
CA PRO A 17 -57.96 -27.45 -33.58
C PRO A 17 -56.57 -26.97 -33.14
N VAL A 18 -56.52 -26.07 -32.16
CA VAL A 18 -55.29 -25.67 -31.47
C VAL A 18 -54.88 -26.79 -30.50
N PRO A 19 -53.64 -27.29 -30.55
CA PRO A 19 -53.16 -28.29 -29.59
C PRO A 19 -53.10 -27.66 -28.19
N GLN A 20 -53.68 -28.33 -27.20
CA GLN A 20 -53.66 -27.89 -25.81
C GLN A 20 -52.26 -28.09 -25.22
N LEU A 21 -51.73 -27.01 -24.63
CA LEU A 21 -50.43 -26.90 -23.97
C LEU A 21 -50.45 -27.62 -22.60
N ALA A 22 -50.76 -28.93 -22.58
CA ALA A 22 -50.86 -29.71 -21.34
C ALA A 22 -49.86 -30.87 -21.24
N GLU A 23 -49.05 -31.14 -22.28
CA GLU A 23 -48.08 -32.24 -22.30
C GLU A 23 -46.63 -31.78 -22.48
N LEU A 24 -46.21 -30.72 -21.81
CA LEU A 24 -44.79 -30.51 -21.53
C LEU A 24 -44.47 -31.23 -20.22
N GLY A 25 -44.23 -32.53 -20.35
CA GLY A 25 -43.57 -33.31 -19.31
C GLY A 25 -42.31 -32.57 -18.84
N SER A 26 -42.10 -32.58 -17.54
CA SER A 26 -40.91 -32.08 -16.83
C SER A 26 -39.65 -32.71 -17.43
N THR A 27 -39.17 -32.13 -18.52
CA THR A 27 -37.92 -32.50 -19.16
C THR A 27 -36.90 -31.56 -18.58
N GLU A 28 -36.09 -32.07 -17.66
CA GLU A 28 -34.93 -31.36 -17.13
C GLU A 28 -34.13 -30.83 -18.34
N PRO A 29 -33.89 -29.50 -18.45
CA PRO A 29 -33.34 -28.92 -19.66
C PRO A 29 -31.94 -29.48 -19.93
N GLN A 30 -31.83 -30.31 -20.97
CA GLN A 30 -30.52 -30.80 -21.42
C GLN A 30 -29.65 -29.60 -21.86
N PRO A 31 -28.40 -29.52 -21.40
CA PRO A 31 -27.51 -28.42 -21.76
C PRO A 31 -27.21 -28.41 -23.27
N LEU A 32 -27.35 -27.24 -23.89
CA LEU A 32 -27.03 -27.03 -25.30
C LEU A 32 -25.52 -27.28 -25.60
N PRO A 33 -25.15 -27.71 -26.82
CA PRO A 33 -23.76 -27.94 -27.19
C PRO A 33 -22.92 -26.67 -27.00
N GLY A 34 -21.86 -26.76 -26.21
CA GLY A 34 -20.97 -25.64 -25.90
C GLY A 34 -21.28 -24.89 -24.61
N GLN A 35 -22.40 -25.18 -23.92
CA GLN A 35 -22.62 -24.68 -22.57
C GLN A 35 -22.02 -25.63 -21.52
N PRO A 36 -21.37 -25.09 -20.47
CA PRO A 36 -20.91 -25.92 -19.37
C PRO A 36 -22.10 -26.62 -18.72
N SER A 37 -21.97 -27.93 -18.51
CA SER A 37 -22.95 -28.72 -17.76
C SER A 37 -23.11 -28.18 -16.33
N ALA A 38 -24.19 -28.55 -15.65
CA ALA A 38 -24.39 -28.17 -14.25
C ALA A 38 -23.18 -28.55 -13.36
N THR A 39 -22.57 -29.70 -13.63
CA THR A 39 -21.35 -30.17 -12.98
C THR A 39 -20.14 -29.29 -13.29
N GLN A 40 -19.97 -28.85 -14.55
CA GLN A 40 -18.87 -27.94 -14.93
C GLN A 40 -19.03 -26.55 -14.31
N ARG A 41 -20.25 -26.01 -14.22
CA ARG A 41 -20.51 -24.74 -13.53
C ARG A 41 -20.18 -24.85 -12.04
N SER A 42 -20.64 -25.91 -11.38
CA SER A 42 -20.32 -26.15 -9.96
C SER A 42 -18.80 -26.29 -9.72
N GLN A 43 -18.06 -26.94 -10.62
CA GLN A 43 -16.59 -27.00 -10.54
C GLN A 43 -15.94 -25.61 -10.72
N MET A 44 -16.45 -24.79 -11.63
CA MET A 44 -15.96 -23.42 -11.84
C MET A 44 -16.24 -22.52 -10.64
N ASP A 45 -17.40 -22.67 -10.01
CA ASP A 45 -17.79 -21.93 -8.80
C ASP A 45 -16.87 -22.30 -7.63
N MET A 46 -16.65 -23.60 -7.39
CA MET A 46 -15.69 -24.04 -6.36
C MET A 46 -14.27 -23.55 -6.66
N ALA A 47 -13.83 -23.55 -7.92
CA ALA A 47 -12.53 -23.00 -8.30
C ALA A 47 -12.44 -21.47 -8.14
N ALA A 48 -13.56 -20.75 -8.24
CA ALA A 48 -13.63 -19.33 -7.92
C ALA A 48 -13.54 -19.10 -6.41
N GLU A 49 -14.26 -19.89 -5.61
CA GLU A 49 -14.23 -19.85 -4.14
C GLU A 49 -12.83 -20.14 -3.59
N LEU A 50 -12.15 -21.17 -4.11
CA LEU A 50 -10.77 -21.49 -3.73
C LEU A 50 -9.78 -20.35 -4.07
N ARG A 51 -9.96 -19.68 -5.22
CA ARG A 51 -9.15 -18.52 -5.59
C ARG A 51 -9.42 -17.32 -4.67
N GLN A 52 -10.67 -17.11 -4.27
CA GLN A 52 -11.05 -16.07 -3.32
C GLN A 52 -10.48 -16.36 -1.92
N MET A 53 -10.56 -17.60 -1.45
CA MET A 53 -9.90 -18.04 -0.21
C MET A 53 -8.39 -17.83 -0.29
N ARG A 54 -7.75 -18.21 -1.41
CA ARG A 54 -6.31 -17.98 -1.62
C ARG A 54 -5.96 -16.50 -1.55
N GLY A 55 -6.75 -15.63 -2.19
CA GLY A 55 -6.54 -14.18 -2.16
C GLY A 55 -6.68 -13.59 -0.75
N LEU A 56 -7.70 -14.00 0.01
CA LEU A 56 -7.88 -13.58 1.40
C LEU A 56 -6.73 -14.07 2.30
N ILE A 57 -6.24 -15.29 2.08
CA ILE A 57 -5.09 -15.84 2.80
C ILE A 57 -3.83 -15.02 2.46
N GLU A 58 -3.55 -14.77 1.19
CA GLU A 58 -2.41 -13.94 0.73
C GLU A 58 -2.46 -12.54 1.35
N GLU A 59 -3.63 -11.89 1.41
CA GLU A 59 -3.81 -10.57 2.03
C GLU A 59 -3.53 -10.57 3.55
N ARG A 60 -4.02 -11.59 4.26
CA ARG A 60 -3.79 -11.75 5.70
C ARG A 60 -2.32 -12.05 5.99
N PHE A 61 -1.67 -12.90 5.20
CA PHE A 61 -0.23 -13.17 5.34
C PHE A 61 0.62 -11.95 5.03
N SER A 62 0.27 -11.16 4.00
CA SER A 62 0.95 -9.89 3.69
C SER A 62 0.85 -8.91 4.86
N SER A 63 -0.34 -8.80 5.46
CA SER A 63 -0.57 -7.95 6.63
C SER A 63 0.23 -8.42 7.85
N LEU A 64 0.29 -9.73 8.10
CA LEU A 64 1.08 -10.31 9.18
C LEU A 64 2.59 -10.13 8.96
N ALA A 65 3.10 -10.32 7.74
CA ALA A 65 4.52 -10.09 7.42
C ALA A 65 4.91 -8.62 7.60
N PHE A 66 4.00 -7.69 7.27
CA PHE A 66 4.21 -6.26 7.51
C PHE A 66 4.22 -5.93 9.01
N MET A 67 3.25 -6.44 9.77
CA MET A 67 3.21 -6.30 11.23
C MET A 67 4.43 -6.93 11.91
N GLU A 68 4.87 -8.11 11.45
CA GLU A 68 6.07 -8.79 11.92
C GLU A 68 7.32 -7.97 11.62
N LYS A 69 7.43 -7.35 10.44
CA LYS A 69 8.55 -6.45 10.12
C LYS A 69 8.59 -5.24 11.06
N LEU A 70 7.43 -4.66 11.39
CA LEU A 70 7.33 -3.53 12.31
C LEU A 70 7.64 -3.94 13.76
N GLN A 71 7.23 -5.15 14.17
CA GLN A 71 7.61 -5.75 15.45
C GLN A 71 9.08 -6.20 15.51
N ARG A 72 9.69 -6.54 14.38
CA ARG A 72 11.09 -7.02 14.30
C ARG A 72 12.11 -5.91 14.50
N GLN A 73 11.78 -4.66 14.19
CA GLN A 73 12.72 -3.53 14.24
C GLN A 73 12.15 -2.29 14.94
N PRO A 74 11.67 -2.42 16.20
CA PRO A 74 11.04 -1.32 16.92
C PRO A 74 12.04 -0.20 17.23
N VAL A 75 13.33 -0.54 17.37
CA VAL A 75 14.39 0.42 17.66
C VAL A 75 14.69 1.33 16.47
N GLN A 76 14.78 0.77 15.27
CA GLN A 76 14.98 1.52 14.03
C GLN A 76 13.79 2.45 13.74
N ALA A 77 12.57 1.99 14.01
CA ALA A 77 11.36 2.81 13.85
C ALA A 77 11.36 4.01 14.81
N ARG A 78 11.68 3.77 16.10
CA ARG A 78 11.82 4.84 17.11
C ARG A 78 12.91 5.85 16.75
N LEU A 79 14.07 5.36 16.31
CA LEU A 79 15.18 6.23 15.89
C LEU A 79 14.78 7.10 14.69
N THR A 80 14.12 6.49 13.69
CA THR A 80 13.65 7.20 12.50
C THR A 80 12.71 8.34 12.86
N GLN A 81 11.72 8.07 13.71
CA GLN A 81 10.77 9.07 14.17
C GLN A 81 11.48 10.23 14.89
N LYS A 82 12.32 9.92 15.88
CA LYS A 82 13.08 10.92 16.64
C LYS A 82 13.92 11.83 15.74
N LEU A 83 14.67 11.25 14.81
CA LEU A 83 15.57 12.06 13.96
C LEU A 83 14.79 12.95 12.98
N LEU A 84 13.64 12.51 12.49
CA LEU A 84 12.78 13.35 11.64
C LEU A 84 12.16 14.51 12.44
N GLU A 85 11.73 14.26 13.68
CA GLU A 85 11.22 15.30 14.59
C GLU A 85 12.29 16.35 14.92
N LEU A 86 13.57 15.95 14.98
CA LEU A 86 14.72 16.83 15.15
C LEU A 86 15.12 17.60 13.88
N GLY A 87 14.44 17.36 12.75
CA GLY A 87 14.70 18.06 11.47
C GLY A 87 15.87 17.52 10.67
N PHE A 88 16.38 16.31 10.98
CA PHE A 88 17.40 15.68 10.15
C PHE A 88 16.83 15.31 8.77
N SER A 89 17.67 15.40 7.74
CA SER A 89 17.25 15.08 6.37
C SER A 89 16.82 13.61 6.23
N PRO A 90 15.77 13.30 5.44
CA PRO A 90 15.29 11.92 5.27
C PRO A 90 16.37 10.93 4.79
N ALA A 91 17.32 11.41 3.98
CA ALA A 91 18.44 10.60 3.50
C ALA A 91 19.39 10.19 4.64
N LEU A 92 19.74 11.12 5.53
CA LEU A 92 20.57 10.84 6.70
C LEU A 92 19.85 9.90 7.67
N VAL A 93 18.56 10.15 7.92
CA VAL A 93 17.75 9.31 8.80
C VAL A 93 17.71 7.87 8.32
N ARG A 94 17.46 7.65 7.02
CA ARG A 94 17.47 6.30 6.43
C ARG A 94 18.82 5.61 6.63
N LYS A 95 19.93 6.32 6.36
CA LYS A 95 21.28 5.79 6.52
C LYS A 95 21.58 5.37 7.96
N LEU A 96 21.17 6.19 8.93
CA LEU A 96 21.32 5.89 10.36
C LEU A 96 20.44 4.73 10.79
N ALA A 97 19.17 4.69 10.38
CA ALA A 97 18.24 3.62 10.74
C ALA A 97 18.67 2.26 10.17
N GLU A 98 19.16 2.22 8.93
CA GLU A 98 19.68 0.98 8.29
C GLU A 98 20.96 0.47 8.95
N SER A 99 21.78 1.37 9.49
CA SER A 99 23.04 1.02 10.17
C SER A 99 22.86 0.78 11.68
N CYS A 100 21.68 1.06 12.21
CA CYS A 100 21.38 0.98 13.64
C CYS A 100 21.26 -0.50 14.08
N PRO A 101 22.03 -0.94 15.09
CA PRO A 101 21.91 -2.28 15.66
C PRO A 101 20.48 -2.59 16.12
N SER A 102 20.03 -3.83 15.95
CA SER A 102 18.75 -4.29 16.48
C SER A 102 18.79 -4.58 17.98
N ASP A 103 19.95 -4.99 18.49
CA ASP A 103 20.16 -5.42 19.87
C ASP A 103 21.05 -4.44 20.61
N PHE A 104 20.43 -3.51 21.33
CA PHE A 104 21.13 -2.72 22.34
C PHE A 104 21.17 -3.55 23.62
N ARG A 105 22.37 -3.87 24.13
CA ARG A 105 22.49 -4.54 25.43
C ARG A 105 21.88 -3.62 26.47
N ALA A 106 20.76 -4.02 27.06
CA ALA A 106 20.20 -3.36 28.23
C ALA A 106 21.22 -3.50 29.36
N GLY A 107 22.00 -2.44 29.59
CA GLY A 107 23.02 -2.42 30.63
C GLY A 107 22.42 -2.49 32.03
N GLU A 108 21.17 -2.05 32.20
CA GLU A 108 20.39 -2.09 33.44
C GLU A 108 18.88 -2.09 33.07
N PRO A 109 17.97 -2.60 33.92
CA PRO A 109 16.53 -2.65 33.65
C PRO A 109 15.84 -1.28 33.43
N HIS A 110 16.56 -0.18 33.66
CA HIS A 110 16.06 1.20 33.58
C HIS A 110 16.84 2.07 32.57
N GLU A 111 17.79 1.50 31.84
CA GLU A 111 18.51 2.20 30.76
C GLU A 111 17.75 1.96 29.44
N PRO A 112 17.06 2.97 28.89
CA PRO A 112 16.39 2.83 27.61
C PRO A 112 17.40 2.49 26.52
N ALA A 113 16.96 1.71 25.53
CA ALA A 113 17.77 1.33 24.37
C ALA A 113 18.60 2.51 23.83
N ASP A 114 19.88 2.27 23.62
CA ASP A 114 20.87 3.31 23.37
C ASP A 114 20.91 3.75 21.89
N GLU A 115 19.76 3.73 21.21
CA GLU A 115 19.68 4.14 19.80
C GLU A 115 20.08 5.60 19.60
N THR A 116 19.79 6.42 20.61
CA THR A 116 20.03 7.86 20.57
C THR A 116 21.49 8.19 20.84
N ALA A 117 22.15 7.57 21.85
CA ALA A 117 23.58 7.83 22.03
C ALA A 117 24.43 7.09 20.98
N TRP A 118 23.97 5.95 20.44
CA TRP A 118 24.58 5.37 19.24
C TRP A 118 24.55 6.35 18.06
N ALA A 119 23.37 6.93 17.76
CA ALA A 119 23.27 7.91 16.69
C ALA A 119 24.14 9.14 16.96
N ALA A 120 24.17 9.63 18.20
CA ALA A 120 25.04 10.74 18.60
C ALA A 120 26.53 10.39 18.43
N HIS A 121 26.95 9.18 18.79
CA HIS A 121 28.31 8.69 18.62
C HIS A 121 28.70 8.61 17.14
N VAL A 122 27.81 8.05 16.31
CA VAL A 122 28.02 8.01 14.85
C VAL A 122 28.14 9.42 14.29
N LEU A 123 27.24 10.33 14.66
CA LEU A 123 27.27 11.72 14.19
C LEU A 123 28.54 12.43 14.65
N SER A 124 28.92 12.31 15.92
CA SER A 124 30.15 12.90 16.47
C SER A 124 31.40 12.44 15.73
N ARG A 125 31.50 11.14 15.41
CA ARG A 125 32.63 10.61 14.63
C ARG A 125 32.66 11.11 13.19
N ASN A 126 31.51 11.42 12.60
CA ASN A 126 31.40 11.86 11.21
C ASN A 126 31.39 13.39 11.06
N LEU A 127 31.22 14.13 12.14
CA LEU A 127 31.29 15.60 12.14
C LEU A 127 32.74 16.02 12.36
N GLN A 128 33.38 16.53 11.32
CA GLN A 128 34.72 17.09 11.44
C GLN A 128 34.64 18.45 12.13
N THR A 129 35.15 18.53 13.36
CA THR A 129 35.30 19.77 14.11
C THR A 129 36.78 20.15 14.20
N ASP A 130 37.05 21.45 14.29
CA ASP A 130 38.41 21.98 14.50
C ASP A 130 38.66 22.24 16.00
N GLU A 131 38.11 21.39 16.87
CA GLU A 131 38.13 21.59 18.33
C GLU A 131 39.55 21.45 18.92
N ALA A 132 40.44 20.73 18.23
CA ALA A 132 41.84 20.59 18.61
C ALA A 132 42.72 21.78 18.16
N ALA A 133 42.21 22.65 17.29
CA ALA A 133 42.93 23.85 16.89
C ALA A 133 42.77 24.97 17.93
N PRO A 134 43.71 25.93 17.98
CA PRO A 134 43.53 27.14 18.77
C PRO A 134 42.24 27.84 18.36
N ALA A 135 41.57 28.47 19.33
CA ALA A 135 40.36 29.23 19.09
C ALA A 135 40.61 30.29 18.00
N LEU A 136 39.58 30.64 17.24
CA LEU A 136 39.74 31.50 16.06
C LEU A 136 40.31 32.88 16.45
N GLU A 137 39.95 33.36 17.64
CA GLU A 137 40.43 34.57 18.29
C GLU A 137 41.93 34.53 18.63
N ASP A 138 42.47 33.37 19.02
CA ASP A 138 43.88 33.20 19.39
C ASP A 138 44.79 33.15 18.15
N ARG A 139 44.24 32.76 16.99
CA ARG A 139 44.99 32.66 15.73
C ARG A 139 45.35 34.04 15.17
N GLY A 140 44.61 35.08 15.53
CA GLY A 140 44.75 36.43 14.98
C GLY A 140 44.48 36.50 13.46
N GLY A 141 44.58 37.70 12.89
CA GLY A 141 44.40 37.93 11.45
C GLY A 141 43.09 38.64 11.07
N VAL A 142 42.83 38.72 9.75
CA VAL A 142 41.63 39.36 9.19
C VAL A 142 40.70 38.29 8.63
N PHE A 143 39.47 38.23 9.15
CA PHE A 143 38.44 37.29 8.73
C PHE A 143 37.27 38.00 8.06
N ALA A 144 36.70 37.39 7.03
CA ALA A 144 35.47 37.85 6.38
C ALA A 144 34.35 36.83 6.62
N LEU A 145 33.28 37.24 7.32
CA LEU A 145 32.09 36.41 7.49
C LEU A 145 31.16 36.62 6.27
N ILE A 146 30.92 35.54 5.52
CA ILE A 146 30.13 35.57 4.28
C ILE A 146 28.88 34.70 4.46
N GLY A 147 27.72 35.19 4.03
CA GLY A 147 26.44 34.50 4.16
C GLY A 147 25.24 35.41 3.86
N SER A 148 24.04 34.83 3.72
CA SER A 148 22.80 35.58 3.45
C SER A 148 22.42 36.53 4.60
N THR A 149 21.51 37.47 4.36
CA THR A 149 20.99 38.35 5.42
C THR A 149 20.20 37.54 6.45
N GLY A 150 20.34 37.84 7.74
CA GLY A 150 19.59 37.18 8.82
C GLY A 150 20.22 35.93 9.43
N VAL A 151 21.35 35.42 8.90
CA VAL A 151 22.06 34.25 9.47
C VAL A 151 22.94 34.56 10.67
N GLY A 152 22.86 35.79 11.20
CA GLY A 152 23.61 36.17 12.41
C GLY A 152 25.02 36.73 12.18
N LYS A 153 25.47 37.04 10.96
CA LYS A 153 26.85 37.55 10.70
C LYS A 153 27.27 38.71 11.60
N THR A 154 26.40 39.72 11.75
CA THR A 154 26.66 40.88 12.62
C THR A 154 26.63 40.49 14.09
N THR A 155 25.74 39.57 14.47
CA THR A 155 25.61 39.06 15.85
C THR A 155 26.80 38.18 16.26
N THR A 156 27.35 37.39 15.34
CA THR A 156 28.51 36.52 15.59
C THR A 156 29.82 37.31 15.72
N THR A 157 29.87 38.53 15.19
CA THR A 157 31.08 39.38 15.23
C THR A 157 31.12 40.32 16.44
N ALA A 158 29.96 40.67 17.01
CA ALA A 158 29.83 41.62 18.13
C ALA A 158 30.11 40.94 19.47
#